data_AF-A0A1H8SYE4-F1
#
_entry.id   AF-A0A1H8SYE4-F1
#
_cell.length_a   1.000
_cell.length_b   1.000
_cell.length_c   1.000
_cell.angle_alpha   90.00
_cell.angle_beta   90.00
_cell.angle_gamma   90.00
#
_symmetry.space_group_name_H-M   'P 1'
#
loop_
_entity.id
_entity.type
_entity.pdbx_description
1 polymer ?
#
loop_
_entity_poly.entity_id
_entity_poly.type
_entity_poly.pdbx_seq_one_letter_code
_entity_poly.pdbx_strand_id
1 'polypeptide(L)'
;MINESIFKVKATEREAMFARKAAAGNRVVYTIKSAKANVIEKITEKYINIRSANRDAIHRNPRSSLRRALTLFFYRRIVTLKQLMKVHAYSSAMAALIQSIMLDICKVMVTKTGAVQLTLRGLFLFQRA
;
A
#
# COMPACT_ATOMS: atom_id res chain seq x y z
N MET A 1 6.39 25.67 -5.15
CA MET A 1 5.47 24.77 -4.42
C MET A 1 5.24 23.52 -5.26
N ILE A 2 5.72 22.37 -4.82
CA ILE A 2 5.55 21.11 -5.56
C ILE A 2 4.08 20.68 -5.44
N ASN A 3 3.48 20.25 -6.55
CA ASN A 3 2.08 19.85 -6.70
C ASN A 3 1.73 18.60 -5.83
N GLU A 4 1.70 18.75 -4.50
CA GLU A 4 1.21 17.72 -3.58
C GLU A 4 -0.22 17.29 -3.91
N SER A 5 -1.02 18.19 -4.50
CA SER A 5 -2.40 17.95 -4.91
C SER A 5 -2.50 16.78 -5.90
N ILE A 6 -1.67 16.73 -6.94
CA ILE A 6 -1.71 15.70 -7.98
C ILE A 6 -1.39 14.32 -7.39
N PHE A 7 -0.40 14.24 -6.50
CA PHE A 7 -0.04 12.97 -5.87
C PHE A 7 -1.10 12.48 -4.87
N LYS A 8 -1.77 13.39 -4.16
CA LYS A 8 -2.90 13.07 -3.26
C LYS A 8 -4.11 12.55 -4.05
N VAL A 9 -4.41 13.15 -5.20
CA VAL A 9 -5.49 12.69 -6.10
C VAL A 9 -5.18 11.28 -6.60
N LYS A 10 -3.98 11.05 -7.16
CA LYS A 10 -3.55 9.72 -7.62
C LYS A 10 -3.57 8.66 -6.52
N ALA A 11 -3.12 9.03 -5.32
CA ALA A 11 -3.19 8.14 -4.16
C ALA A 11 -4.62 7.76 -3.80
N THR A 12 -5.55 8.71 -3.89
CA THR A 12 -6.98 8.47 -3.61
C THR A 12 -7.63 7.60 -4.68
N GLU A 13 -7.39 7.87 -5.96
CA GLU A 13 -7.90 7.05 -7.07
C GLU A 13 -7.42 5.60 -6.99
N ARG A 14 -6.12 5.40 -6.72
CA ARG A 14 -5.51 4.07 -6.63
C ARG A 14 -6.04 3.29 -5.44
N GLU A 15 -6.18 3.95 -4.30
CA GLU A 15 -6.78 3.36 -3.12
C GLU A 15 -8.25 2.99 -3.37
N ALA A 16 -9.02 3.85 -4.02
CA ALA A 16 -10.43 3.57 -4.36
C ALA A 16 -10.57 2.41 -5.35
N MET A 17 -9.71 2.33 -6.38
CA MET A 17 -9.68 1.19 -7.31
C MET A 17 -9.34 -0.12 -6.59
N PHE A 18 -8.36 -0.09 -5.67
CA PHE A 18 -8.05 -1.25 -4.86
C PHE A 18 -9.23 -1.65 -3.98
N ALA A 19 -9.87 -0.69 -3.31
CA ALA A 19 -11.02 -0.93 -2.47
C ALA A 19 -12.18 -1.56 -3.24
N ARG A 20 -12.47 -1.06 -4.46
CA ARG A 20 -13.50 -1.63 -5.35
C ARG A 20 -13.15 -3.07 -5.77
N LYS A 21 -11.90 -3.33 -6.16
CA LYS A 21 -11.44 -4.67 -6.54
C LYS A 21 -11.42 -5.65 -5.35
N ALA A 22 -11.07 -5.17 -4.17
CA ALA A 22 -11.03 -5.97 -2.95
C ALA A 22 -12.42 -6.18 -2.33
N ALA A 23 -13.39 -5.30 -2.60
CA ALA A 23 -14.78 -5.51 -2.21
C ALA A 23 -15.46 -6.64 -3.01
N ALA A 24 -14.91 -7.00 -4.17
CA ALA A 24 -15.43 -8.08 -5.03
C ALA A 24 -15.10 -9.51 -4.53
N GLY A 25 -14.42 -9.67 -3.38
CA GLY A 25 -14.18 -10.98 -2.78
C GLY A 25 -13.17 -10.96 -1.64
N ASN A 26 -13.08 -12.06 -0.88
CA ASN A 26 -12.12 -12.23 0.24
C ASN A 26 -10.68 -12.27 -0.28
N ARG A 27 -10.07 -11.09 -0.47
CA ARG A 27 -8.72 -10.96 -1.02
C ARG A 27 -7.69 -11.23 0.06
N VAL A 28 -6.80 -12.19 -0.22
CA VAL A 28 -5.64 -12.50 0.61
C VAL A 28 -4.49 -11.57 0.23
N VAL A 29 -3.88 -10.99 1.25
CA VAL A 29 -2.75 -10.07 1.16
C VAL A 29 -1.59 -10.65 1.96
N TYR A 30 -0.47 -10.90 1.28
CA TYR A 30 0.70 -11.50 1.89
C TYR A 30 1.66 -10.44 2.41
N THR A 31 2.24 -10.66 3.59
CA THR A 31 3.35 -9.82 4.08
C THR A 31 4.63 -10.08 3.29
N ILE A 32 5.39 -9.02 2.97
CA ILE A 32 6.62 -9.09 2.18
C ILE A 32 7.66 -10.06 2.75
N LYS A 33 8.04 -9.90 4.03
CA LYS A 33 9.19 -10.62 4.62
C LYS A 33 8.84 -12.03 5.09
N SER A 34 7.61 -12.22 5.55
CA SER A 34 7.20 -13.45 6.22
C SER A 34 6.23 -14.30 5.39
N ALA A 35 5.84 -13.84 4.19
CA ALA A 35 4.85 -14.48 3.32
C ALA A 35 3.52 -14.88 4.04
N LYS A 36 3.23 -14.26 5.18
CA LYS A 36 2.04 -14.55 5.99
C LYS A 36 0.81 -13.98 5.30
N ALA A 37 -0.20 -14.82 5.15
CA ALA A 37 -1.51 -14.45 4.65
C ALA A 37 -2.24 -13.55 5.65
N ASN A 38 -2.83 -12.48 5.13
CA ASN A 38 -3.78 -11.65 5.85
C ASN A 38 -5.00 -11.48 4.96
N VAL A 39 -6.20 -11.67 5.51
CA VAL A 39 -7.44 -11.60 4.75
C VAL A 39 -8.06 -10.23 4.95
N ILE A 40 -8.42 -9.57 3.86
CA ILE A 40 -9.27 -8.39 3.93
C ILE A 40 -10.70 -8.88 4.18
N GLU A 41 -11.23 -8.60 5.36
CA GLU A 41 -12.59 -9.02 5.72
C GLU A 41 -13.64 -8.01 5.29
N LYS A 42 -13.37 -6.73 5.55
CA LYS A 42 -14.34 -5.67 5.34
C LYS A 42 -13.63 -4.38 4.99
N ILE A 43 -14.13 -3.72 3.95
CA ILE A 43 -13.74 -2.36 3.61
C ILE A 43 -14.93 -1.46 3.94
N THR A 44 -14.66 -0.47 4.77
CA THR A 44 -15.62 0.59 5.12
C THR A 44 -15.16 1.90 4.48
N GLU A 45 -15.99 2.93 4.59
CA GLU A 45 -15.64 4.25 4.07
C GLU A 45 -14.33 4.80 4.67
N LYS A 46 -14.05 4.51 5.96
CA LYS A 46 -12.90 5.05 6.69
C LYS A 46 -11.77 4.05 6.93
N TYR A 47 -12.08 2.76 7.00
CA TYR A 47 -11.14 1.71 7.42
C TYR A 47 -11.15 0.50 6.49
N ILE A 48 -9.97 -0.12 6.35
CA ILE A 48 -9.80 -1.47 5.80
C ILE A 48 -9.50 -2.40 6.98
N ASN A 49 -10.39 -3.36 7.23
CA ASN A 49 -10.25 -4.34 8.29
C ASN A 49 -9.53 -5.56 7.73
N ILE A 50 -8.45 -5.93 8.40
CA ILE A 50 -7.61 -7.06 8.03
C ILE A 50 -7.58 -8.05 9.19
N ARG A 51 -7.83 -9.32 8.92
CA ARG A 51 -7.56 -10.41 9.85
C ARG A 51 -6.24 -11.09 9.47
N SER A 52 -5.36 -11.29 10.44
CA SER A 52 -4.12 -12.04 10.23
C SER A 52 -4.39 -13.54 10.38
N ALA A 53 -3.78 -14.40 9.56
CA ALA A 53 -4.02 -15.84 9.67
C ALA A 53 -3.58 -16.44 11.03
N ASN A 54 -2.57 -15.86 11.68
CA ASN A 54 -2.03 -16.36 12.96
C ASN A 54 -2.62 -15.68 14.20
N ARG A 55 -3.39 -14.60 14.01
CA ARG A 55 -3.98 -13.85 15.12
C ARG A 55 -5.40 -13.53 14.74
N ASP A 56 -6.35 -13.97 15.57
CA ASP A 56 -7.76 -13.66 15.40
C ASP A 56 -8.09 -12.16 15.64
N ALA A 57 -7.05 -11.35 15.86
CA ALA A 57 -7.16 -9.91 15.99
C ALA A 57 -7.41 -9.25 14.63
N ILE A 58 -8.54 -8.53 14.55
CA ILE A 58 -8.89 -7.68 13.41
C ILE A 58 -8.15 -6.35 13.55
N HIS A 59 -7.24 -6.08 12.61
CA HIS A 59 -6.53 -4.82 12.52
C HIS A 59 -7.32 -3.82 11.67
N ARG A 60 -7.74 -2.72 12.30
CA ARG A 60 -8.41 -1.60 11.63
C ARG A 60 -7.36 -0.66 11.05
N ASN A 61 -7.27 -0.58 9.73
CA ASN A 61 -6.29 0.25 9.03
C ASN A 61 -6.99 1.48 8.41
N PRO A 62 -6.68 2.71 8.86
CA PRO A 62 -7.30 3.91 8.30
C PRO A 62 -6.93 4.10 6.82
N ARG A 63 -7.94 4.36 5.98
CA ARG A 63 -7.74 4.66 4.55
C ARG A 63 -6.98 5.97 4.32
N SER A 64 -7.05 6.91 5.27
CA SER A 64 -6.26 8.14 5.25
C SER A 64 -4.75 7.86 5.37
N SER A 65 -4.36 6.96 6.26
CA SER A 65 -2.97 6.54 6.42
C SER A 65 -2.43 5.85 5.17
N LEU A 66 -3.23 4.98 4.55
CA LEU A 66 -2.93 4.38 3.24
C LEU A 66 -2.71 5.43 2.15
N ARG A 67 -3.63 6.38 2.01
CA ARG A 67 -3.50 7.48 1.03
C ARG A 67 -2.25 8.32 1.28
N ARG A 68 -1.88 8.56 2.54
CA ARG A 68 -0.67 9.30 2.90
C ARG A 68 0.61 8.53 2.54
N ALA A 69 0.65 7.22 2.82
CA ALA A 69 1.74 6.35 2.38
C ALA A 69 1.90 6.33 0.86
N LEU A 70 0.79 6.18 0.13
CA LEU A 70 0.76 6.20 -1.33
C LEU A 70 1.21 7.56 -1.88
N THR A 71 0.81 8.67 -1.26
CA THR A 71 1.22 10.03 -1.66
C THR A 71 2.74 10.19 -1.55
N LEU A 72 3.33 9.80 -0.41
CA LEU A 72 4.79 9.85 -0.21
C LEU A 72 5.52 8.96 -1.22
N PHE A 73 4.92 7.83 -1.57
CA PHE A 73 5.46 6.93 -2.58
C PHE A 73 5.41 7.52 -3.99
N PHE A 74 4.28 8.07 -4.43
CA PHE A 74 4.16 8.71 -5.73
C PHE A 74 5.12 9.91 -5.87
N TYR A 75 5.36 10.62 -4.76
CA TYR A 75 6.34 11.69 -4.70
C TYR A 75 7.77 11.18 -4.85
N ARG A 76 8.18 10.19 -4.04
CA ARG A 76 9.58 9.71 -4.03
C ARG A 76 9.92 8.75 -5.16
N ARG A 77 8.93 8.10 -5.80
CA ARG A 77 9.03 7.02 -6.82
C ARG A 77 9.75 5.73 -6.36
N ILE A 78 10.66 5.85 -5.41
CA ILE A 78 11.45 4.78 -4.83
C ILE A 78 11.40 4.92 -3.32
N VAL A 79 10.89 3.90 -2.63
CA VAL A 79 10.81 3.91 -1.17
C VAL A 79 11.13 2.53 -0.62
N THR A 80 11.95 2.47 0.43
CA THR A 80 12.17 1.22 1.16
C THR A 80 11.03 0.98 2.15
N LEU A 81 10.71 -0.29 2.42
CA LEU A 81 9.68 -0.63 3.40
C LEU A 81 9.99 -0.03 4.78
N LYS A 82 11.27 0.01 5.17
CA LYS A 82 11.74 0.63 6.42
C LYS A 82 11.42 2.12 6.46
N GLN A 83 11.57 2.84 5.35
CA GLN A 83 11.20 4.25 5.26
C GLN A 83 9.69 4.44 5.38
N LEU A 84 8.90 3.61 4.69
CA LEU A 84 7.43 3.62 4.83
C LEU A 84 7.00 3.40 6.29
N MET A 85 7.58 2.40 6.96
CA MET A 85 7.29 2.10 8.36
C MET A 85 7.69 3.24 9.31
N LYS A 86 8.82 3.91 9.06
CA LYS A 86 9.30 5.03 9.88
C LYS A 86 8.39 6.23 9.88
N VAL A 87 7.70 6.51 8.77
CA VAL A 87 6.87 7.72 8.65
C VAL A 87 5.58 7.62 9.50
N HIS A 88 5.12 6.42 9.85
CA HIS A 88 3.80 6.25 10.49
C HIS A 88 3.67 5.06 11.47
N ALA A 89 4.75 4.50 11.99
CA ALA A 89 4.72 3.34 12.89
C ALA A 89 3.83 2.20 12.35
N TYR A 90 3.92 1.95 11.03
CA TYR A 90 3.00 1.03 10.37
C TYR A 90 3.17 -0.40 10.89
N SER A 91 2.04 -1.03 11.22
CA SER A 91 1.98 -2.46 11.49
C SER A 91 2.35 -3.26 10.24
N SER A 92 2.78 -4.51 10.46
CA SER A 92 3.06 -5.46 9.37
C SER A 92 1.85 -5.67 8.44
N ALA A 93 0.63 -5.54 8.97
CA ALA A 93 -0.62 -5.65 8.23
C ALA A 93 -0.82 -4.46 7.27
N MET A 94 -0.54 -3.23 7.73
CA MET A 94 -0.59 -2.04 6.89
C MET A 94 0.47 -2.09 5.77
N ALA A 95 1.67 -2.55 6.10
CA ALA A 95 2.74 -2.79 5.13
C ALA A 95 2.31 -3.78 4.03
N ALA A 96 1.59 -4.84 4.41
CA ALA A 96 1.06 -5.82 3.48
C ALA A 96 -0.02 -5.20 2.56
N LEU A 97 -0.93 -4.36 3.08
CA LEU A 97 -1.90 -3.65 2.23
C LEU A 97 -1.22 -2.74 1.21
N ILE A 98 -0.29 -1.92 1.69
CA ILE A 98 0.47 -1.00 0.83
C ILE A 98 1.17 -1.80 -0.27
N GLN A 99 1.80 -2.93 0.08
CA GLN A 99 2.38 -3.83 -0.91
C GLN A 99 1.34 -4.36 -1.89
N SER A 100 0.17 -4.84 -1.44
CA SER A 100 -0.83 -5.41 -2.35
C SER A 100 -1.36 -4.39 -3.37
N ILE A 101 -1.53 -3.14 -2.93
CA ILE A 101 -1.89 -2.00 -3.80
C ILE A 101 -0.75 -1.69 -4.76
N MET A 102 0.49 -1.79 -4.26
CA MET A 102 1.69 -1.45 -5.00
C MET A 102 2.16 -2.55 -5.95
N LEU A 103 1.92 -3.84 -5.71
CA LEU A 103 2.37 -4.92 -6.57
C LEU A 103 1.85 -4.75 -8.01
N ASP A 104 0.64 -4.20 -8.15
CA ASP A 104 0.05 -3.89 -9.45
C ASP A 104 0.80 -2.77 -10.20
N ILE A 105 1.55 -1.90 -9.51
CA ILE A 105 2.19 -0.70 -10.09
C ILE A 105 3.71 -0.58 -9.81
N CYS A 106 4.29 -1.50 -9.04
CA CYS A 106 5.66 -1.41 -8.52
C CYS A 106 6.42 -2.71 -8.73
N LYS A 107 7.72 -2.57 -8.98
CA LYS A 107 8.69 -3.65 -8.92
C LYS A 107 9.18 -3.73 -7.48
N VAL A 108 9.00 -4.90 -6.88
CA VAL A 108 9.62 -5.23 -5.59
C VAL A 108 11.03 -5.73 -5.88
N MET A 109 12.04 -5.13 -5.24
CA MET A 109 13.42 -5.58 -5.30
C MET A 109 13.95 -5.75 -3.88
N VAL A 110 14.72 -6.82 -3.66
CA VAL A 110 15.46 -7.02 -2.42
C VAL A 110 16.88 -6.51 -2.67
N THR A 111 17.33 -5.56 -1.85
CA THR A 111 18.69 -5.01 -1.94
C THR A 111 19.70 -6.04 -1.44
N LYS A 112 20.98 -5.89 -1.82
CA LYS A 112 22.08 -6.73 -1.31
C LYS A 112 22.19 -6.75 0.22
N THR A 113 21.68 -5.70 0.88
CA THR A 113 21.62 -5.56 2.34
C THR A 113 20.37 -6.21 2.98
N GLY A 114 19.55 -6.94 2.21
CA GLY A 114 18.32 -7.57 2.69
C GLY A 114 17.16 -6.61 2.95
N ALA A 115 17.26 -5.35 2.52
CA ALA A 115 16.16 -4.39 2.60
C ALA A 115 15.20 -4.58 1.42
N VAL A 116 13.90 -4.42 1.67
CA VAL A 116 12.90 -4.47 0.60
C VAL A 116 12.69 -3.06 0.08
N GLN A 117 12.97 -2.89 -1.21
CA GLN A 117 12.78 -1.66 -1.96
C GLN A 117 11.59 -1.80 -2.89
N LEU A 118 10.71 -0.79 -2.86
CA LEU A 118 9.59 -0.67 -3.75
C LEU A 118 9.93 0.43 -4.75
N THR A 119 9.98 0.06 -6.02
CA THR A 119 10.24 0.98 -7.13
C THR A 119 9.00 1.04 -8.00
N LEU A 120 8.47 2.22 -8.23
CA LEU A 120 7.33 2.43 -9.13
C LEU A 120 7.78 1.97 -10.54
N ARG A 121 7.15 0.93 -11.10
CA ARG A 121 7.42 0.56 -12.51
C ARG A 121 6.98 1.75 -13.32
N GLY A 122 7.79 2.20 -14.28
CA GLY A 122 7.50 3.38 -15.09
C GLY A 122 6.06 3.36 -15.59
N LEU A 123 5.15 3.97 -14.82
CA LEU A 123 3.85 4.37 -15.28
C LEU A 123 4.24 5.43 -16.30
N PHE A 124 4.15 5.06 -17.58
CA PHE A 124 4.21 5.99 -18.67
C PHE A 124 3.32 7.17 -18.25
N LEU A 125 3.98 8.27 -17.88
CA LEU A 125 3.33 9.53 -17.59
C LEU A 125 2.91 10.07 -18.96
N PHE A 126 1.86 9.50 -19.55
CA PHE A 126 1.09 10.22 -20.53
C PHE A 126 0.37 11.33 -19.77
N GLN A 127 1.07 12.46 -19.64
CA GLN A 127 0.44 13.76 -19.65
C GLN A 127 -0.28 13.84 -21.00
N ARG A 128 -1.60 13.64 -21.01
CA ARG A 128 -2.40 14.11 -22.13
C ARG A 128 -2.53 15.61 -21.91
N ALA A 129 -1.76 16.37 -22.71
CA ALA A 129 -1.95 17.79 -22.93
C ALA A 129 -3.30 18.05 -23.61
#